data_AF-A0A519ZAI5-F1
#
_entry.id   AF-A0A519ZAI5-F1
#
_cell.length_a   1.000
_cell.length_b   1.000
_cell.length_c   1.000
_cell.angle_alpha   90.00
_cell.angle_beta   90.00
_cell.angle_gamma   90.00
#
_symmetry.space_group_name_H-M   'P 1'
#
loop_
_entity.id
_entity.type
_entity.pdbx_description
1 polymer ?
#
loop_
_entity_poly.entity_id
_entity_poly.type
_entity_poly.pdbx_seq_one_letter_code
_entity_poly.pdbx_strand_id
1 'polypeptide(L)'
;MLLVNNPGDWGHVYAPLLHAKWHGWTFTDWVFPFFVFISGMAMTLSLARRAQAGADKTALLLSTSRRALVIIGIGLLLNLIPNFDFSTLRIPGVLQRLGLCTLAAAPIVIWHGRRGVALWALLLMAIYSFVQLCLPVPDADGIV
;
A
#
# COMPACT_ATOMS: atom_id res chain seq x y z
N MET A 1 -0.89 -0.73 -15.85
CA MET A 1 -0.07 0.41 -15.36
C MET A 1 1.02 0.86 -16.33
N LEU A 2 1.59 -0.02 -17.16
CA LEU A 2 2.66 0.38 -18.09
C LEU A 2 2.26 1.54 -19.02
N LEU A 3 1.12 1.42 -19.73
CA LEU A 3 0.61 2.47 -20.61
C LEU A 3 0.20 3.77 -19.88
N VAL A 4 -0.09 3.69 -18.58
CA VAL A 4 -0.46 4.84 -17.74
C VAL A 4 0.78 5.62 -17.30
N ASN A 5 1.86 4.90 -16.96
CA ASN A 5 3.10 5.51 -16.50
C ASN A 5 4.03 5.92 -17.65
N ASN A 6 3.89 5.27 -18.81
CA ASN A 6 4.71 5.54 -19.98
C ASN A 6 3.88 5.38 -21.26
N PRO A 7 3.01 6.34 -21.61
CA PRO A 7 2.18 6.27 -22.80
C PRO A 7 2.97 6.48 -24.11
N GLY A 8 4.27 6.79 -24.04
CA GLY A 8 5.10 7.17 -25.18
C GLY A 8 4.88 8.63 -25.60
N ASP A 9 3.64 9.00 -25.90
CA ASP A 9 3.23 10.38 -26.19
C ASP A 9 2.16 10.86 -25.20
N TRP A 10 2.53 11.84 -24.36
CA TRP A 10 1.63 12.45 -23.38
C TRP A 10 0.54 13.33 -24.02
N GLY A 11 0.67 13.71 -25.29
CA GLY A 11 -0.35 14.45 -26.05
C GLY A 11 -1.49 13.58 -26.58
N HIS A 12 -1.31 12.27 -26.67
CA HIS A 12 -2.27 11.32 -27.24
C HIS A 12 -2.61 10.16 -26.30
N VAL A 13 -2.89 10.48 -25.04
CA VAL A 13 -3.29 9.48 -24.03
C VAL A 13 -4.80 9.30 -24.03
N TYR A 14 -5.26 8.04 -24.08
CA TYR A 14 -6.68 7.73 -23.92
C TYR A 14 -7.21 8.22 -22.57
N ALA A 15 -8.34 8.92 -22.59
CA ALA A 15 -8.91 9.54 -21.38
C ALA A 15 -9.03 8.60 -20.16
N PRO A 16 -9.40 7.31 -20.28
CA PRO A 16 -9.47 6.40 -19.13
C PRO A 16 -8.12 6.06 -18.48
N LEU A 17 -7.00 6.31 -19.17
CA LEU A 17 -5.65 6.04 -18.67
C LEU A 17 -5.02 7.25 -17.96
N LEU A 18 -5.65 8.42 -18.04
CA LEU A 18 -5.21 9.63 -17.36
C LEU A 18 -5.66 9.64 -15.90
N HIS A 19 -4.79 10.08 -15.01
CA HIS A 19 -5.11 10.34 -13.62
C HIS A 19 -5.93 11.62 -13.45
N ALA A 20 -6.75 11.70 -12.40
CA ALA A 20 -7.32 12.98 -11.99
C ALA A 20 -6.19 13.97 -11.66
N LYS A 21 -6.36 15.25 -12.02
CA LYS A 21 -5.32 16.28 -11.79
C LYS A 21 -5.06 16.52 -10.30
N TRP A 22 -6.12 16.50 -9.49
CA TRP A 22 -6.03 16.76 -8.06
C TRP A 22 -7.27 16.23 -7.32
N HIS A 23 -8.42 16.90 -7.51
CA HIS A 23 -9.70 16.43 -7.00
C HIS A 23 -10.44 15.61 -8.03
N GLY A 24 -11.10 14.55 -7.57
CA GLY A 24 -11.83 13.61 -8.41
C GLY A 24 -11.18 12.23 -8.43
N TRP A 25 -11.71 11.38 -9.29
CA TRP A 25 -11.34 9.99 -9.40
C TRP A 25 -11.61 9.52 -10.83
N THR A 26 -10.61 8.95 -11.47
CA THR A 26 -10.69 8.34 -12.80
C THR A 26 -10.60 6.81 -12.67
N PHE A 27 -10.84 6.10 -13.78
CA PHE A 27 -10.70 4.64 -13.80
C PHE A 27 -9.29 4.18 -13.38
N THR A 28 -8.25 4.87 -13.84
CA THR A 28 -6.86 4.51 -13.56
C THR A 28 -6.50 4.65 -12.07
N ASP A 29 -7.18 5.54 -11.34
CA ASP A 29 -6.94 5.80 -9.91
C ASP A 29 -7.37 4.62 -9.02
N TRP A 30 -8.31 3.78 -9.48
CA TRP A 30 -8.81 2.62 -8.73
C TRP A 30 -7.87 1.43 -8.67
N VAL A 31 -6.96 1.32 -9.64
CA VAL A 31 -6.14 0.12 -9.82
C VAL A 31 -5.28 -0.15 -8.59
N PHE A 32 -4.66 0.88 -8.00
CA PHE A 32 -3.83 0.71 -6.81
C PHE A 32 -4.66 0.30 -5.57
N PRO A 33 -5.77 0.97 -5.22
CA PRO A 33 -6.70 0.52 -4.17
C PRO A 33 -7.14 -0.95 -4.33
N PHE A 34 -7.55 -1.36 -5.54
CA PHE A 34 -7.94 -2.74 -5.80
C PHE A 34 -6.79 -3.73 -5.63
N PHE A 35 -5.58 -3.36 -6.05
CA PHE A 35 -4.40 -4.21 -5.87
C PHE A 35 -4.11 -4.46 -4.39
N VAL A 36 -4.15 -3.41 -3.56
CA VAL A 36 -3.96 -3.52 -2.10
C VAL A 36 -5.08 -4.35 -1.46
N PHE A 37 -6.33 -4.14 -1.89
CA PHE A 37 -7.48 -4.91 -1.40
C PHE A 37 -7.38 -6.40 -1.71
N ILE A 38 -7.07 -6.76 -2.96
CA ILE A 38 -6.90 -8.16 -3.38
C ILE A 38 -5.71 -8.80 -2.67
N SER A 39 -4.61 -8.06 -2.48
CA SER A 39 -3.47 -8.53 -1.67
C SER A 39 -3.88 -8.88 -0.24
N GLY A 40 -4.68 -8.03 0.42
CA GLY A 40 -5.25 -8.31 1.73
C GLY A 40 -6.16 -9.54 1.73
N MET A 41 -7.05 -9.67 0.75
CA MET A 41 -7.89 -10.88 0.59
C MET A 41 -7.03 -12.14 0.44
N ALA A 42 -6.00 -12.12 -0.40
CA ALA A 42 -5.10 -13.25 -0.58
C ALA A 42 -4.40 -13.67 0.72
N MET A 43 -4.01 -12.70 1.57
CA MET A 43 -3.47 -12.98 2.90
C MET A 43 -4.50 -13.67 3.80
N THR A 44 -5.77 -13.26 3.80
CA THR A 44 -6.79 -13.94 4.60
C THR A 44 -7.05 -15.37 4.16
N LEU A 45 -7.06 -15.63 2.85
CA LEU A 45 -7.30 -16.97 2.31
C LEU A 45 -6.11 -17.92 2.54
N SER A 46 -4.88 -17.40 2.51
CA SER A 46 -3.65 -18.20 2.66
C SER A 46 -3.17 -18.24 4.11
N LEU A 47 -2.86 -17.09 4.70
CA LEU A 47 -2.20 -16.98 6.00
C LEU A 47 -3.15 -17.31 7.15
N ALA A 48 -4.37 -16.75 7.14
CA ALA A 48 -5.34 -17.04 8.21
C ALA A 48 -5.75 -18.52 8.21
N ARG A 49 -5.95 -19.10 7.03
CA ARG A 49 -6.28 -20.53 6.88
C ARG A 49 -5.18 -21.43 7.44
N ARG A 50 -3.92 -21.13 7.16
CA ARG A 50 -2.76 -21.88 7.71
C ARG A 50 -2.63 -21.71 9.22
N ALA A 51 -2.82 -20.49 9.73
CA ALA A 51 -2.80 -20.22 11.16
C ALA A 51 -3.93 -20.95 11.91
N GLN A 52 -5.13 -21.04 11.33
CA GLN A 52 -6.26 -21.79 11.87
C GLN A 52 -6.05 -23.31 11.82
N ALA A 53 -5.28 -23.79 10.83
CA ALA A 53 -4.89 -25.20 10.72
C ALA A 53 -3.77 -25.62 11.70
N GLY A 54 -3.38 -24.75 12.64
CA GLY A 54 -2.39 -25.06 13.68
C GLY A 54 -0.92 -24.89 13.25
N ALA A 55 -0.65 -24.23 12.11
CA ALA A 55 0.72 -23.89 11.75
C ALA A 55 1.33 -22.89 12.74
N ASP A 56 2.65 -22.93 12.91
CA ASP A 56 3.36 -21.98 13.77
C ASP A 56 3.18 -20.54 13.26
N LYS A 57 2.47 -19.74 14.05
CA LYS A 57 2.14 -18.34 13.78
C LYS A 57 3.39 -17.47 13.68
N THR A 58 4.43 -17.76 14.46
CA THR A 58 5.67 -16.99 14.46
C THR A 58 6.46 -17.25 13.19
N ALA A 59 6.59 -18.52 12.78
CA ALA A 59 7.19 -18.86 11.49
C ALA A 59 6.43 -18.27 10.28
N LEU A 60 5.08 -18.28 10.33
CA LEU A 60 4.26 -17.63 9.31
C LEU A 60 4.50 -16.12 9.24
N LEU A 61 4.56 -15.45 10.38
CA LEU A 61 4.86 -14.02 10.44
C LEU A 61 6.26 -13.76 9.89
N LEU A 62 7.28 -14.46 10.39
CA LEU A 62 8.68 -14.23 9.99
C LEU A 62 8.89 -14.42 8.48
N SER A 63 8.34 -15.50 7.91
CA SER A 63 8.43 -15.77 6.48
C SER A 63 7.72 -14.71 5.63
N THR A 64 6.59 -14.19 6.11
CA THR A 64 5.83 -13.12 5.44
C THR A 64 6.56 -11.77 5.56
N SER A 65 7.08 -11.46 6.74
CA SER A 65 7.85 -10.24 7.00
C SER A 65 9.12 -10.19 6.18
N ARG A 66 9.84 -11.33 6.04
CA ARG A 66 11.02 -11.41 5.16
C ARG A 66 10.66 -11.07 3.71
N ARG A 67 9.54 -11.57 3.19
CA ARG A 67 9.08 -11.25 1.82
C ARG A 67 8.75 -9.76 1.68
N ALA A 68 8.05 -9.19 2.66
CA ALA A 68 7.71 -7.78 2.66
C ALA A 68 8.95 -6.88 2.70
N LEU A 69 9.95 -7.21 3.53
CA LEU A 69 11.22 -6.50 3.60
C LEU A 69 12.02 -6.62 2.29
N VAL A 70 12.01 -7.79 1.64
CA VAL A 70 12.63 -7.96 0.31
C VAL A 70 11.93 -7.06 -0.72
N ILE A 71 10.60 -6.98 -0.72
CA ILE A 71 9.85 -6.09 -1.63
C ILE A 71 10.21 -4.62 -1.37
N ILE A 72 10.31 -4.20 -0.11
CA ILE A 72 10.74 -2.83 0.25
C ILE A 72 12.17 -2.58 -0.24
N GLY A 73 13.09 -3.51 0.00
CA GLY A 73 14.49 -3.40 -0.44
C GLY A 73 14.62 -3.31 -1.95
N ILE A 74 13.90 -4.15 -2.70
CA ILE A 74 13.83 -4.08 -4.17
C ILE A 74 13.27 -2.72 -4.60
N GLY A 75 12.21 -2.25 -3.95
CA GLY A 75 11.62 -0.93 -4.22
C GLY A 75 12.62 0.20 -4.06
N LEU A 76 13.36 0.23 -2.94
CA LEU A 76 14.36 1.26 -2.68
C LEU A 76 15.52 1.17 -3.69
N LEU A 77 15.99 -0.04 -3.99
CA LEU A 77 17.07 -0.26 -4.95
C LEU A 77 16.69 0.22 -6.36
N LEU A 78 15.46 -0.06 -6.80
CA LEU A 78 14.95 0.42 -8.08
C LEU A 78 14.82 1.94 -8.15
N ASN A 79 14.58 2.62 -7.02
CA ASN A 79 14.59 4.09 -6.98
C ASN A 79 16.01 4.66 -6.92
N LEU A 80 17.00 3.88 -6.51
CA LEU A 80 18.39 4.31 -6.37
C LEU A 80 19.19 4.11 -7.67
N ILE A 81 18.87 3.09 -8.47
CA ILE A 81 19.57 2.78 -9.73
C ILE A 81 19.01 3.63 -10.88
N PRO A 82 19.85 4.10 -11.83
CA PRO A 82 21.29 3.88 -11.94
C PRO A 82 22.18 4.95 -11.28
N ASN A 83 21.60 6.07 -10.84
CA ASN A 83 22.38 7.26 -10.47
C ASN A 83 22.95 7.22 -9.04
N PHE A 84 22.52 6.27 -8.20
CA PHE A 84 22.90 6.11 -6.79
C PHE A 84 22.81 7.40 -5.96
N ASP A 85 21.83 8.24 -6.31
CA ASP A 85 21.61 9.51 -5.63
C ASP A 85 20.63 9.34 -4.47
N PHE A 86 21.16 9.45 -3.25
CA PHE A 86 20.37 9.35 -2.03
C PHE A 86 19.51 10.60 -1.77
N SER A 87 19.79 11.73 -2.43
CA SER A 87 19.03 12.97 -2.27
C SER A 87 17.68 12.93 -2.99
N THR A 88 17.59 12.17 -4.09
CA THR A 88 16.35 11.98 -4.87
C THR A 88 15.62 10.68 -4.55
N LEU A 89 16.05 9.98 -3.48
CA LEU A 89 15.51 8.69 -3.12
C LEU A 89 14.02 8.80 -2.76
N ARG A 90 13.17 8.22 -3.60
CA ARG A 90 11.72 8.16 -3.34
C ARG A 90 11.40 7.12 -2.27
N ILE A 91 11.30 7.58 -1.03
CA ILE A 91 10.96 6.74 0.13
C ILE A 91 9.55 6.10 -0.02
N PRO A 92 8.46 6.85 -0.29
CA PRO A 92 7.11 6.28 -0.34
C PRO A 92 6.71 5.77 -1.75
N GLY A 93 7.47 4.85 -2.33
CA GLY A 93 7.12 4.18 -3.59
C GLY A 93 6.06 3.07 -3.44
N VAL A 94 5.57 2.56 -4.57
CA VAL A 94 4.49 1.54 -4.61
C VAL A 94 4.90 0.26 -3.91
N LEU A 95 6.11 -0.25 -4.18
CA LEU A 95 6.62 -1.48 -3.57
C LEU A 95 6.82 -1.32 -2.05
N GLN A 96 7.34 -0.18 -1.62
CA GLN A 96 7.53 0.14 -0.21
C GLN A 96 6.19 0.15 0.53
N ARG A 97 5.16 0.81 -0.04
CA ARG A 97 3.80 0.83 0.52
C ARG A 97 3.21 -0.58 0.63
N LEU A 98 3.36 -1.41 -0.39
CA LEU A 98 2.87 -2.79 -0.38
C LEU A 98 3.54 -3.64 0.71
N GLY A 99 4.86 -3.51 0.88
CA GLY A 99 5.58 -4.16 1.95
C GLY A 99 5.12 -3.70 3.33
N LEU A 100 4.97 -2.39 3.54
CA LEU A 100 4.48 -1.83 4.81
C LEU A 100 3.05 -2.28 5.14
N CYS A 101 2.14 -2.22 4.16
CA CYS A 101 0.78 -2.74 4.35
C CYS A 101 0.78 -4.23 4.70
N THR A 102 1.67 -5.02 4.10
CA THR A 102 1.83 -6.45 4.41
C THR A 102 2.34 -6.65 5.84
N LEU A 103 3.34 -5.90 6.28
CA LEU A 103 3.89 -5.97 7.64
C LEU A 103 2.86 -5.58 8.70
N ALA A 104 2.03 -4.58 8.43
CA ALA A 104 0.97 -4.14 9.33
C ALA A 104 -0.22 -5.12 9.36
N ALA A 105 -0.63 -5.64 8.20
CA ALA A 105 -1.82 -6.49 8.09
C ALA A 105 -1.56 -7.95 8.52
N ALA A 106 -0.37 -8.49 8.27
CA ALA A 106 -0.07 -9.90 8.55
C ALA A 106 -0.31 -10.31 10.02
N PRO A 107 0.10 -9.53 11.04
CA PRO A 107 -0.23 -9.84 12.42
C PRO A 107 -1.74 -9.85 12.69
N ILE A 108 -2.47 -8.87 12.16
CA ILE A 108 -3.92 -8.78 12.35
C ILE A 108 -4.58 -10.05 11.82
N VAL A 109 -4.19 -10.50 10.62
CA VAL A 109 -4.75 -11.69 9.97
C VAL A 109 -4.36 -13.00 10.65
N ILE A 110 -3.15 -13.10 11.23
CA ILE A 110 -2.67 -14.32 11.91
C ILE A 110 -3.30 -14.51 13.29
N TRP A 111 -3.44 -13.43 14.05
CA TRP A 111 -3.90 -13.49 15.45
C TRP A 111 -5.38 -13.23 15.63
N HIS A 112 -6.04 -12.51 14.72
CA HIS A 112 -7.45 -12.16 14.85
C HIS A 112 -8.32 -12.93 13.86
N GLY A 113 -9.54 -13.29 14.30
CA GLY A 113 -10.59 -13.78 13.42
C GLY A 113 -11.28 -12.65 12.64
N ARG A 114 -12.32 -12.99 11.88
CA ARG A 114 -13.09 -12.05 11.03
C ARG A 114 -13.56 -10.79 11.77
N ARG A 115 -14.03 -10.95 13.01
CA ARG A 115 -14.48 -9.83 13.86
C ARG A 115 -13.34 -8.88 14.23
N GLY A 116 -12.17 -9.42 14.57
CA GLY A 116 -11.01 -8.58 14.92
C GLY A 116 -10.43 -7.89 13.69
N VAL A 117 -10.41 -8.55 12.53
CA VAL A 117 -10.05 -7.89 11.26
C VAL A 117 -10.99 -6.72 10.95
N ALA A 118 -12.31 -6.92 11.09
CA ALA A 118 -13.29 -5.84 10.88
C ALA A 118 -13.12 -4.69 11.88
N LEU A 119 -12.87 -5.00 13.16
CA LEU A 119 -12.61 -3.99 14.19
C LEU A 119 -11.36 -3.18 13.86
N TRP A 120 -10.24 -3.84 13.51
CA TRP A 120 -9.02 -3.16 13.11
C TRP A 120 -9.20 -2.32 11.85
N ALA A 121 -9.96 -2.79 10.86
CA ALA A 121 -10.26 -2.02 9.66
C ALA A 121 -11.02 -0.73 10.01
N LEU A 122 -12.10 -0.84 10.82
CA LEU A 122 -12.87 0.32 11.27
C LEU A 122 -12.02 1.29 12.12
N LEU A 123 -11.22 0.75 13.03
CA LEU A 123 -10.35 1.54 13.90
C LEU A 123 -9.28 2.30 13.10
N LEU A 124 -8.62 1.65 12.15
CA LEU A 124 -7.62 2.31 11.30
C LEU A 124 -8.25 3.39 10.41
N MET A 125 -9.44 3.13 9.86
CA MET A 125 -10.19 4.14 9.11
C MET A 125 -10.62 5.31 9.98
N ALA A 126 -11.08 5.06 11.20
CA ALA A 126 -11.47 6.10 12.14
C ALA A 126 -10.28 6.96 12.56
N ILE A 127 -9.14 6.35 12.87
CA ILE A 127 -7.89 7.07 13.19
C ILE A 127 -7.46 7.93 12.00
N TYR A 128 -7.45 7.37 10.79
CA TYR A 128 -7.08 8.12 9.59
C TYR A 128 -8.01 9.31 9.35
N SER A 129 -9.33 9.10 9.48
CA SER A 129 -10.33 10.16 9.31
C SER A 129 -10.17 11.26 10.36
N PHE A 130 -9.95 10.87 11.62
CA PHE A 130 -9.69 11.82 12.71
C PHE A 130 -8.44 12.66 12.45
N VAL A 131 -7.35 12.01 12.03
CA VAL A 131 -6.10 12.70 11.65
C VAL A 131 -6.35 13.68 10.52
N GLN A 132 -7.08 13.30 9.46
CA GLN A 132 -7.38 14.21 8.34
C GLN A 132 -8.28 15.39 8.71
N LEU A 133 -9.21 15.21 9.65
CA LEU A 133 -10.17 16.25 10.05
C LEU A 133 -9.62 17.18 11.14
N CYS A 134 -8.72 16.68 11.99
CA CYS A 134 -8.26 17.41 13.17
C CYS A 134 -6.83 17.92 13.09
N LEU A 135 -5.97 17.37 12.22
CA LEU A 135 -4.64 17.94 12.00
C LEU A 135 -4.69 18.96 10.86
N PRO A 136 -4.39 20.25 11.13
CA PRO A 136 -4.25 21.23 10.08
C PRO A 136 -3.07 20.85 9.18
N VAL A 137 -3.31 20.79 7.87
CA VAL A 137 -2.25 20.60 6.89
C VAL A 137 -1.70 21.99 6.55
N PRO A 138 -0.37 22.21 6.60
CA PRO A 138 0.25 23.54 6.40
C PRO A 138 -0.19 24.26 5.12
N ASP A 139 -0.57 23.49 4.10
CA ASP A 139 -0.84 24.00 2.75
C ASP A 139 -2.31 24.37 2.51
N ALA A 140 -3.23 24.06 3.44
CA ALA A 140 -4.67 24.26 3.24
C ALA A 140 -5.11 25.72 3.48
N ASP A 141 -4.41 26.45 4.35
CA ASP A 141 -4.70 27.86 4.68
C ASP A 141 -3.48 28.79 4.52
N GLY A 142 -2.34 28.31 4.01
CA GLY A 142 -1.16 29.13 3.77
C GLY A 142 -0.69 29.88 5.02
N ILE A 143 -0.14 29.16 6.00
CA ILE A 143 0.64 29.82 7.05
C ILE A 143 2.08 29.93 6.57
N VAL A 144 2.48 31.17 6.26
CA VAL A 144 3.88 31.63 6.35
C VAL A 144 4.33 31.53 7.81
#